data_AF-A0A645D2B6-F1
#
_entry.id   AF-A0A645D2B6-F1
#
_cell.length_a   1.000
_cell.length_b   1.000
_cell.length_c   1.000
_cell.angle_alpha   90.00
_cell.angle_beta   90.00
_cell.angle_gamma   90.00
#
_symmetry.space_group_name_H-M   'P 1'
#
loop_
_entity.id
_entity.type
_entity.pdbx_description
1 polymer ?
#
loop_
_entity_poly.entity_id
_entity_poly.type
_entity_poly.pdbx_seq_one_letter_code
_entity_poly.pdbx_strand_id
1 'polypeptide(L)' 'MAYVDEGVFKVSIIPHTGEETILLKKSPGDIVNLECDVLAKYVEKLLGIKTKEDNNKKSSITLEFLRENGF' A
#
# COMPACT_ATOMS: atom_id res chain seq x y z
N MET A 1 17.14 0.19 13.29
CA MET A 1 17.14 -0.99 12.41
C MET A 1 15.74 -1.23 11.85
N ALA A 2 15.62 -1.46 10.54
CA ALA A 2 14.37 -1.90 9.91
C ALA A 2 14.40 -3.44 9.75
N TYR A 3 13.24 -4.08 9.87
CA TYR A 3 13.07 -5.53 9.74
C TYR A 3 11.73 -5.85 9.11
N VAL A 4 11.66 -6.91 8.32
CA VAL A 4 10.43 -7.41 7.70
C VAL A 4 10.45 -8.95 7.66
N ASP A 5 9.28 -9.53 7.87
CA ASP A 5 8.98 -10.96 7.78
C ASP A 5 7.57 -11.13 7.18
N GLU A 6 7.08 -12.37 7.04
CA GLU A 6 5.78 -12.67 6.40
C GLU A 6 4.58 -11.98 7.07
N GLY A 7 4.61 -11.80 8.38
CA GLY A 7 3.47 -11.24 9.15
C GLY A 7 3.79 -10.03 10.02
N VAL A 8 5.04 -9.56 10.03
CA VAL A 8 5.46 -8.47 10.91
C VAL A 8 6.54 -7.63 10.26
N PHE A 9 6.53 -6.33 10.57
CA PHE A 9 7.61 -5.43 10.23
C PHE A 9 7.97 -4.55 11.44
N LYS A 10 9.20 -4.05 11.45
CA LYS A 10 9.70 -3.11 12.46
C LYS A 10 10.29 -1.90 11.77
N VAL A 11 9.98 -0.74 12.30
CA VAL A 11 10.52 0.56 11.87
C VAL A 11 11.33 1.19 12.99
N SER A 12 12.25 2.06 12.64
CA SER A 12 12.95 2.91 13.61
C SER A 12 12.39 4.31 13.53
N ILE A 13 12.03 4.86 14.69
CA ILE A 13 11.51 6.22 14.81
C ILE A 13 12.61 7.09 15.41
N ILE A 14 12.97 8.16 14.71
CA ILE A 14 13.88 9.19 15.22
C ILE A 14 13.14 10.11 16.20
N PRO A 15 13.84 10.79 17.12
CA PRO A 15 13.20 11.61 18.17
C PRO A 15 12.15 12.58 17.63
N HIS A 16 12.52 13.37 16.61
CA HIS A 16 11.60 14.37 16.04
C HIS A 16 10.31 13.74 15.48
N THR A 17 10.38 12.63 14.75
CA THR A 17 9.17 11.93 14.26
C THR A 17 8.33 11.38 15.41
N GLY A 18 8.97 10.93 16.49
CA GLY A 18 8.26 10.45 17.66
C GLY A 18 7.54 11.56 18.42
N GLU A 19 8.14 12.75 18.47
CA GLU A 19 7.59 13.95 19.11
C GLU A 19 6.44 14.56 18.30
N GLU A 20 6.59 14.61 16.98
CA GLU A 20 5.62 15.24 16.06
C GLU A 20 4.49 14.31 15.60
N THR A 21 4.47 13.05 16.03
CA THR A 21 3.42 12.08 15.65
C THR A 21 2.80 11.39 16.86
N ILE A 22 1.71 10.65 16.65
CA ILE A 22 1.07 9.86 17.71
C ILE A 22 1.77 8.52 17.96
N LEU A 23 2.79 8.16 17.19
CA LEU A 23 3.35 6.80 17.18
C LEU A 23 3.94 6.38 18.53
N LEU A 24 4.58 7.30 19.27
CA LEU A 24 5.10 7.02 20.61
C LEU A 24 4.02 6.99 21.71
N LYS A 25 2.79 7.40 21.40
CA LYS A 25 1.64 7.39 22.33
C LYS A 25 0.78 6.13 22.16
N LYS A 26 1.05 5.32 21.14
CA LYS A 26 0.34 4.08 20.84
C LYS A 26 0.85 2.95 21.72
N SER A 27 -0.06 2.08 22.14
CA SER A 27 0.20 0.89 22.96
C SER A 27 0.05 -0.40 22.14
N PRO A 28 0.66 -1.52 22.57
CA PRO A 28 0.41 -2.81 21.95
C PRO A 28 -1.09 -3.12 21.86
N GLY A 29 -1.55 -3.51 20.68
CA GLY A 29 -2.98 -3.74 20.38
C GLY A 29 -3.68 -2.55 19.72
N ASP A 30 -3.10 -1.35 19.75
CA ASP A 30 -3.66 -0.22 19.01
C ASP A 30 -3.51 -0.42 17.51
N ILE A 31 -4.59 -0.14 16.78
CA ILE A 31 -4.56 -0.15 15.32
C ILE A 31 -3.90 1.12 14.78
N VAL A 32 -3.27 0.96 13.62
CA VAL A 32 -2.67 2.01 12.81
C VAL A 32 -3.11 1.87 11.36
N ASN A 33 -3.09 2.98 10.62
CA ASN A 33 -3.31 2.95 9.19
C ASN A 33 -2.02 2.46 8.49
N LEU A 34 -2.16 1.53 7.55
CA LEU A 34 -1.07 1.07 6.70
C LEU A 34 -1.35 1.54 5.27
N GLU A 35 -0.41 2.30 4.72
CA GLU A 35 -0.46 2.77 3.34
C GLU A 35 0.80 2.30 2.60
N CYS A 36 0.62 1.67 1.45
CA CYS A 36 1.72 1.28 0.58
C CYS A 36 2.09 2.43 -0.36
N ASP A 37 3.40 2.60 -0.58
CA ASP A 37 3.91 3.58 -1.56
C ASP A 37 3.31 3.32 -2.95
N VAL A 38 2.83 4.38 -3.59
CA VAL A 38 2.29 4.33 -4.95
C VAL A 38 3.35 3.86 -5.96
N LEU A 39 4.62 4.19 -5.74
CA LEU A 39 5.73 3.76 -6.61
C LEU A 39 5.87 2.24 -6.60
N ALA A 40 5.66 1.58 -5.48
CA ALA A 40 5.71 0.12 -5.39
C ALA A 40 4.63 -0.53 -6.29
N LYS A 41 3.43 0.06 -6.36
CA LYS A 41 2.35 -0.42 -7.25
C LYS A 41 2.72 -0.30 -8.73
N TYR A 42 3.40 0.78 -9.10
CA TYR A 42 3.88 0.94 -10.48
C TYR A 42 5.02 -0.02 -10.80
N VAL A 43 5.94 -0.26 -9.86
CA VAL A 43 7.02 -1.25 -10.02
C VAL A 43 6.44 -2.66 -10.17
N GLU A 44 5.46 -3.04 -9.35
CA GLU A 44 4.76 -4.33 -9.45
C GLU A 44 4.15 -4.52 -10.85
N LYS A 45 3.45 -3.50 -11.35
CA LYS A 45 2.87 -3.50 -12.70
C LYS A 45 3.92 -3.59 -13.79
N LEU A 46 5.04 -2.86 -13.65
CA LEU A 46 6.13 -2.85 -14.63
C LEU A 46 6.84 -4.21 -14.70
N LEU A 47 7.06 -4.84 -13.54
CA LEU A 47 7.70 -6.14 -13.44
C LEU A 47 6.76 -7.30 -13.79
N GLY A 48 5.47 -7.02 -14.00
CA GLY A 48 4.47 -8.03 -14.33
C GLY A 48 4.31 -9.08 -13.23
N ILE A 49 4.61 -8.71 -11.97
CA ILE A 49 4.46 -9.58 -10.81
C ILE A 49 2.96 -9.73 -10.58
N LYS A 50 2.39 -10.81 -11.12
CA LYS A 50 0.98 -11.12 -10.94
C LYS A 50 0.78 -11.65 -9.52
N THR A 51 0.09 -10.89 -8.68
CA THR A 51 -0.40 -11.43 -7.41
C THR A 51 -1.55 -12.39 -7.71
N LYS A 52 -1.81 -13.37 -6.84
CA LYS A 52 -2.88 -14.36 -7.05
C LYS A 52 -4.27 -13.72 -7.24
N GLU A 53 -4.44 -12.47 -6.81
CA GLU A 53 -5.67 -11.67 -6.99
C GLU A 53 -5.87 -11.14 -8.43
N ASP A 54 -4.81 -11.00 -9.23
CA ASP A 54 -4.89 -10.44 -10.59
C ASP A 54 -5.63 -11.32 -11.60
N ASN A 55 -5.79 -12.61 -11.31
CA ASN A 55 -6.50 -13.53 -12.21
C ASN A 55 -8.02 -13.26 -12.28
N ASN A 56 -8.58 -12.42 -11.40
CA ASN A 56 -10.02 -12.19 -11.31
C ASN A 56 -10.49 -10.78 -11.70
N LYS A 57 -9.58 -9.84 -11.99
CA LYS A 57 -9.95 -8.53 -12.55
C LYS A 57 -9.91 -8.59 -14.07
N LYS A 58 -10.97 -9.13 -14.68
CA LYS A 58 -11.38 -8.65 -16.01
C LYS A 58 -11.78 -7.19 -15.82
N SER A 59 -10.99 -6.26 -16.35
CA SER A 59 -11.39 -4.86 -16.44
C SER A 59 -12.70 -4.79 -17.24
N SER A 60 -13.82 -4.62 -16.54
CA SER A 60 -15.18 -4.57 -17.11
C SER A 60 -15.46 -3.25 -17.84
N ILE A 61 -14.47 -2.36 -17.95
CA ILE A 61 -14.60 -1.11 -18.70
C ILE A 61 -14.27 -1.40 -20.16
N THR A 62 -15.30 -1.29 -20.99
CA THR A 62 -15.19 -1.34 -22.44
C THR A 62 -14.86 0.04 -23.00
N LEU A 63 -14.29 0.07 -24.20
CA LEU A 63 -13.95 1.32 -24.89
C LEU A 63 -15.23 2.14 -25.19
N GLU A 64 -16.33 1.47 -25.53
CA GLU A 64 -17.67 2.06 -25.64
C GLU A 64 -18.13 2.80 -24.38
N PHE A 65 -17.94 2.23 -23.18
CA PHE A 65 -18.36 2.87 -21.92
C PHE A 65 -17.64 4.20 -21.68
N LEU A 66 -16.35 4.27 -22.02
CA LEU A 66 -15.57 5.51 -21.91
C LEU A 66 -16.10 6.57 -22.87
N ARG A 67 -16.34 6.19 -24.13
CA ARG A 67 -16.85 7.07 -25.17
C ARG A 67 -18.23 7.64 -24.84
N GLU A 68 -19.12 6.83 -24.25
CA GLU A 68 -20.47 7.26 -23.86
C GLU A 68 -20.48 8.26 -22.68
N ASN A 69 -19.44 8.24 -21.84
CA ASN A 69 -19.31 9.12 -20.67
C ASN A 69 -18.37 10.32 -20.90
N GLY A 70 -17.97 10.57 -22.15
CA GLY A 70 -17.20 11.76 -22.52
C GLY A 70 -15.70 11.69 -22.22
N PHE A 71 -15.14 10.48 -22.10
CA PHE A 71 -13.69 10.22 -22.09
C PHE A 71 -13.19 9.74 -23.46
#